data_AF-Q5WBD0-F1
#
_entry.id   AF-Q5WBD0-F1
#
_cell.length_a   1.000
_cell.length_b   1.000
_cell.length_c   1.000
_cell.angle_alpha   90.00
_cell.angle_beta   90.00
_cell.angle_gamma   90.00
#
_symmetry.space_group_name_H-M   'P 1'
#
loop_
_entity.id
_entity.type
_entity.pdbx_description
1 polymer ?
#
loop_
_entity_poly.entity_id
_entity_poly.type
_entity_poly.pdbx_seq_one_letter_code
_entity_poly.pdbx_strand_id
1 'polypeptide(L)'
;MEITLYHSYLPESHEFHVPLEEIFSYGIKYNTKSNNRYSNGGTVKLEITEKLRPRETPDWIDFRKAVGVDLTNRFSKSFCFPLFTHKVLVFNGELSMNIYDQSFYEDLKETDEEALNFNTGRSIEYWIKEYWESMVALEQYFQKKPYPKPEILIFEDVLNQIIRVCE
;
A
#
# COMPACT_ATOMS: atom_id res chain seq x y z
N MET A 1 21.64 -7.83 -7.84
CA MET A 1 21.11 -6.45 -7.79
C MET A 1 20.51 -6.28 -6.42
N GLU A 2 21.03 -5.34 -5.61
CA GLU A 2 20.37 -4.99 -4.35
C GLU A 2 19.16 -4.11 -4.67
N ILE A 3 17.96 -4.56 -4.31
CA ILE A 3 16.73 -3.79 -4.50
C ILE A 3 16.66 -2.77 -3.36
N THR A 4 16.50 -1.49 -3.70
CA THR A 4 16.24 -0.41 -2.73
C THR A 4 14.77 -0.04 -2.79
N LEU A 5 14.15 0.09 -1.62
CA LEU A 5 12.77 0.51 -1.44
C LEU A 5 12.74 1.93 -0.89
N TYR A 6 11.70 2.68 -1.24
CA TYR A 6 11.52 4.08 -0.86
C TYR A 6 10.18 4.27 -0.14
N HIS A 7 10.21 4.97 1.00
CA HIS A 7 9.03 5.39 1.74
C HIS A 7 9.01 6.92 1.85
N SER A 8 7.85 7.53 1.72
CA SER A 8 7.71 8.99 1.60
C SER A 8 8.21 9.69 2.87
N TYR A 9 9.02 10.74 2.70
CA TYR A 9 9.27 11.72 3.74
C TYR A 9 8.48 12.98 3.42
N LEU A 10 7.37 13.20 4.14
CA LEU A 10 6.48 14.34 3.90
C LEU A 10 7.05 15.62 4.52
N PRO A 11 6.76 16.81 3.96
CA PRO A 11 7.16 18.09 4.56
C PRO A 11 6.56 18.28 5.95
N GLU A 12 7.24 19.00 6.84
CA GLU A 12 6.79 19.29 8.21
C GLU A 12 5.41 19.95 8.28
N SER A 13 5.02 20.69 7.24
CA SER A 13 3.70 21.32 7.13
C SER A 13 2.56 20.34 6.82
N HIS A 14 2.86 19.07 6.54
CA HIS A 14 1.87 18.07 6.19
C HIS A 14 1.30 17.40 7.43
N GLU A 15 -0.02 17.23 7.50
CA GLU A 15 -0.69 16.59 8.66
C GLU A 15 -0.23 15.16 8.99
N PHE A 16 0.32 14.43 8.00
CA PHE A 16 0.85 13.07 8.15
C PHE A 16 2.38 13.04 8.22
N HIS A 17 3.01 14.19 8.47
CA HIS A 17 4.45 14.26 8.68
C HIS A 17 4.84 13.44 9.90
N VAL A 18 5.90 12.64 9.75
CA VAL A 18 6.54 11.92 10.85
C VAL A 18 7.97 12.44 10.98
N PRO A 19 8.38 12.93 12.17
CA PRO A 19 9.73 13.44 12.39
C PRO A 19 10.82 12.41 12.09
N LEU A 20 11.97 12.88 11.62
CA LEU A 20 13.14 12.02 11.34
C LEU A 20 13.58 11.27 12.60
N GLU A 21 13.56 11.95 13.75
CA GLU A 21 13.95 11.38 15.04
C GLU A 21 13.07 10.19 15.41
N GLU A 22 11.78 10.26 15.10
CA GLU A 22 10.83 9.18 15.35
C GLU A 22 11.15 7.96 14.49
N ILE A 23 11.38 8.17 13.19
CA ILE A 23 11.77 7.09 12.25
C ILE A 23 13.11 6.46 12.64
N PHE A 24 14.11 7.28 12.98
CA PHE A 24 15.43 6.76 13.38
C PHE A 24 15.44 6.13 14.78
N SER A 25 14.48 6.46 15.64
CA SER A 25 14.34 5.79 16.94
C SER A 25 13.56 4.48 16.84
N TYR A 26 12.52 4.44 16.02
CA TYR A 26 11.49 3.39 16.10
C TYR A 26 11.25 2.59 14.83
N GLY A 27 11.86 2.98 13.71
CA GLY A 27 11.64 2.39 12.40
C GLY A 27 10.36 2.90 11.71
N ILE A 28 10.06 2.36 10.53
CA ILE A 28 8.79 2.58 9.82
C ILE A 28 7.88 1.38 10.08
N LYS A 29 6.77 1.63 10.76
CA LYS A 29 5.77 0.64 11.16
C LYS A 29 4.39 1.28 11.12
N TYR A 30 3.35 0.52 11.44
CA TYR A 30 1.96 0.97 11.34
C TYR A 30 1.69 2.39 11.88
N ASN A 31 2.26 2.74 13.04
CA ASN A 31 2.03 4.02 13.71
C ASN A 31 3.05 5.10 13.37
N THR A 32 4.15 4.77 12.69
CA THR A 32 5.21 5.72 12.31
C THR A 32 5.34 5.86 10.78
N LYS A 33 4.53 5.15 10.00
CA LYS A 33 4.49 5.27 8.54
C LYS A 33 3.72 6.51 8.10
N SER A 34 4.18 7.13 7.02
CA SER A 34 3.37 8.09 6.28
C SER A 34 2.28 7.34 5.51
N ASN A 35 1.03 7.58 5.88
CA ASN A 35 -0.14 6.89 5.30
C ASN A 35 -0.77 7.62 4.12
N ASN A 36 -0.28 8.79 3.73
CA ASN A 36 -1.02 9.64 2.79
C ASN A 36 -0.78 9.32 1.31
N ARG A 37 0.36 8.72 0.97
CA ARG A 37 0.82 8.62 -0.43
C ARG A 37 0.77 7.22 -1.02
N TYR A 38 0.43 6.24 -0.21
CA TYR A 38 0.38 4.84 -0.61
C TYR A 38 -1.05 4.36 -0.59
N SER A 39 -1.49 3.81 -1.71
CA SER A 39 -2.73 3.05 -1.72
C SER A 39 -2.55 1.79 -0.87
N ASN A 40 -3.64 1.33 -0.29
CA ASN A 40 -3.73 0.04 0.37
C ASN A 40 -5.17 -0.45 0.18
N GLY A 41 -5.46 -0.96 -1.02
CA GLY A 41 -6.80 -1.41 -1.40
C GLY A 41 -7.41 -2.39 -0.40
N GLY A 42 -6.58 -3.24 0.23
CA GLY A 42 -7.01 -4.17 1.26
C GLY A 42 -7.61 -3.53 2.51
N THR A 43 -7.29 -2.26 2.82
CA THR A 43 -7.84 -1.56 4.00
C THR A 43 -9.16 -0.85 3.78
N VAL A 44 -9.56 -0.59 2.53
CA VAL A 44 -10.69 0.30 2.21
C VAL A 44 -12.02 -0.24 2.77
N LYS A 45 -12.32 -1.53 2.51
CA LYS A 45 -13.44 -2.27 3.12
C LYS A 45 -12.92 -3.49 3.84
N LEU A 46 -12.14 -3.28 4.90
CA LEU A 46 -11.39 -4.34 5.59
C LEU A 46 -12.25 -5.56 5.94
N GLU A 47 -13.49 -5.37 6.41
CA GLU A 47 -14.39 -6.49 6.75
C GLU A 47 -14.68 -7.39 5.54
N ILE A 48 -14.90 -6.80 4.36
CA ILE A 48 -15.12 -7.52 3.11
C ILE A 48 -13.82 -8.15 2.63
N THR A 49 -12.70 -7.42 2.71
CA THR A 49 -11.36 -7.92 2.39
C THR A 49 -11.04 -9.19 3.17
N GLU A 50 -11.28 -9.18 4.48
CA GLU A 50 -11.01 -10.32 5.36
C GLU A 50 -11.97 -11.48 5.10
N LYS A 51 -13.24 -11.21 4.83
CA LYS A 51 -14.22 -12.24 4.47
C LYS A 51 -13.88 -12.95 3.15
N LEU A 52 -13.27 -12.24 2.20
CA LEU A 52 -12.89 -12.76 0.88
C LEU A 52 -11.43 -13.26 0.82
N ARG A 53 -10.71 -13.27 1.94
CA ARG A 53 -9.33 -13.74 2.04
C ARG A 53 -9.22 -15.18 1.50
N PRO A 54 -8.37 -15.44 0.50
CA PRO A 54 -8.11 -16.81 0.02
C PRO A 54 -7.58 -17.71 1.14
N ARG A 55 -7.97 -18.99 1.14
CA ARG A 55 -7.61 -19.95 2.21
C ARG A 55 -6.11 -20.20 2.34
N GLU A 56 -5.36 -20.04 1.25
CA GLU A 56 -3.92 -20.29 1.20
C GLU A 56 -3.10 -19.02 1.46
N THR A 57 -3.76 -17.88 1.75
CA THR A 57 -3.10 -16.62 2.07
C THR A 57 -2.32 -16.75 3.38
N PRO A 58 -1.01 -16.43 3.40
CA PRO A 58 -0.22 -16.46 4.62
C PRO A 58 -0.79 -15.60 5.76
N ASP A 59 -0.78 -16.14 6.98
CA ASP A 59 -1.36 -15.50 8.17
C ASP A 59 -0.68 -14.17 8.57
N TRP A 60 0.56 -13.96 8.14
CA TRP A 60 1.29 -12.71 8.41
C TRP A 60 0.81 -11.54 7.56
N ILE A 61 -0.06 -11.76 6.58
CA ILE A 61 -0.67 -10.69 5.77
C ILE A 61 -1.76 -10.01 6.62
N ASP A 62 -1.45 -8.79 7.05
CA ASP A 62 -2.34 -7.90 7.78
C ASP A 62 -2.31 -6.51 7.14
N PHE A 63 -3.32 -6.20 6.31
CA PHE A 63 -3.41 -4.92 5.61
C PHE A 63 -3.48 -3.72 6.55
N ARG A 64 -3.94 -3.89 7.79
CA ARG A 64 -3.93 -2.81 8.79
C ARG A 64 -2.50 -2.34 9.07
N LYS A 65 -1.54 -3.27 9.09
CA LYS A 65 -0.15 -3.00 9.48
C LYS A 65 0.78 -2.73 8.30
N ALA A 66 0.33 -2.99 7.07
CA ALA A 66 1.15 -2.88 5.88
C ALA A 66 1.77 -1.48 5.70
N VAL A 67 3.05 -1.45 5.31
CA VAL A 67 3.79 -0.23 4.98
C VAL A 67 3.90 -0.13 3.46
N GLY A 68 3.39 0.96 2.88
CA GLY A 68 3.52 1.22 1.45
C GLY A 68 4.91 1.75 1.06
N VAL A 69 5.42 1.28 -0.07
CA VAL A 69 6.74 1.68 -0.60
C VAL A 69 6.75 1.81 -2.12
N ASP A 70 7.77 2.45 -2.66
CA ASP A 70 8.06 2.54 -4.09
C ASP A 70 9.40 1.87 -4.44
N LEU A 71 9.56 1.47 -5.71
CA LEU A 71 10.84 0.98 -6.27
C LEU A 71 11.76 2.10 -6.76
N THR A 72 11.25 3.32 -6.80
CA THR A 72 11.96 4.51 -7.30
C THR A 72 11.68 5.66 -6.36
N ASN A 73 12.68 6.50 -6.11
CA ASN A 73 12.44 7.74 -5.39
C ASN A 73 11.51 8.65 -6.23
N ARG A 74 10.29 8.86 -5.74
CA ARG A 74 9.29 9.75 -6.38
C ARG A 74 9.24 11.13 -5.73
N PHE A 75 10.07 11.38 -4.72
CA PHE A 75 10.02 12.57 -3.89
C PHE A 75 11.36 13.29 -3.92
N SER A 76 11.37 14.58 -3.60
CA SER A 76 12.61 15.33 -3.37
C SER A 76 13.41 14.80 -2.19
N LYS A 77 12.75 14.06 -1.29
CA LYS A 77 13.34 13.45 -0.11
C LYS A 77 12.49 12.25 0.30
N SER A 78 13.14 11.12 0.56
CA SER A 78 12.51 9.86 0.94
C SER A 78 13.32 9.15 2.01
N PHE A 79 12.65 8.32 2.81
CA PHE A 79 13.31 7.23 3.50
C PHE A 79 13.64 6.14 2.49
N CYS A 80 14.85 5.60 2.55
CA CYS A 80 15.30 4.54 1.66
C CYS A 80 16.01 3.45 2.45
N PHE A 81 15.82 2.20 2.05
CA PHE A 81 16.37 1.03 2.72
C PHE A 81 16.46 -0.16 1.73
N PRO A 82 17.39 -1.09 1.91
CA PRO A 82 17.47 -2.29 1.09
C PRO A 82 16.26 -3.20 1.33
N LEU A 83 15.90 -4.01 0.34
CA LEU A 83 14.98 -5.14 0.54
C LEU A 83 15.56 -6.07 1.60
N PHE A 84 14.87 -6.21 2.73
CA PHE A 84 15.34 -6.94 3.90
C PHE A 84 14.46 -8.15 4.26
N THR A 85 13.33 -8.33 3.59
CA THR A 85 12.35 -9.38 3.89
C THR A 85 11.68 -9.90 2.61
N HIS A 86 11.19 -11.13 2.67
CA HIS A 86 10.34 -11.74 1.63
C HIS A 86 8.86 -11.37 1.80
N LYS A 87 8.47 -10.72 2.91
CA LYS A 87 7.09 -10.26 3.18
C LYS A 87 6.74 -8.96 2.44
N VAL A 88 7.30 -8.79 1.25
CA VAL A 88 6.98 -7.68 0.34
C VAL A 88 6.16 -8.25 -0.80
N LEU A 89 4.91 -7.83 -0.84
CA LEU A 89 3.95 -8.24 -1.85
C LEU A 89 3.61 -7.06 -2.74
N VAL A 90 3.29 -7.39 -3.97
CA VAL A 90 2.87 -6.43 -4.98
C VAL A 90 1.46 -6.78 -5.40
N PHE A 91 0.62 -5.74 -5.50
CA PHE A 91 -0.75 -5.80 -5.95
C PHE A 91 -0.93 -4.91 -7.18
N ASN A 92 -1.99 -5.17 -7.94
CA ASN A 92 -2.36 -4.29 -9.05
C ASN A 92 -2.97 -2.99 -8.49
N GLY A 93 -2.23 -1.88 -8.59
CA GLY A 93 -2.67 -0.57 -8.08
C GLY A 93 -3.91 -0.02 -8.79
N GLU A 94 -4.21 -0.44 -10.02
CA GLU A 94 -5.46 -0.06 -10.70
C GLU A 94 -6.67 -0.69 -10.01
N LEU A 95 -6.54 -1.91 -9.49
CA LEU A 95 -7.59 -2.54 -8.70
C LEU A 95 -7.77 -1.84 -7.36
N SER A 96 -6.68 -1.39 -6.72
CA SER A 96 -6.81 -0.57 -5.51
C SER A 96 -7.62 0.70 -5.79
N MET A 97 -7.38 1.40 -6.90
CA MET A 97 -8.16 2.58 -7.27
C MET A 97 -9.64 2.25 -7.49
N ASN A 98 -9.94 1.17 -8.21
CA ASN A 98 -11.33 0.73 -8.38
C ASN A 98 -12.02 0.39 -7.05
N ILE A 99 -11.30 -0.17 -6.08
CA ILE A 99 -11.82 -0.41 -4.73
C ILE A 99 -12.17 0.91 -4.05
N TYR A 100 -11.29 1.93 -4.11
CA TYR A 100 -11.57 3.26 -3.56
C TYR A 100 -12.80 3.89 -4.21
N ASP A 101 -12.82 3.96 -5.55
CA ASP A 101 -13.90 4.59 -6.31
C ASP A 101 -15.24 3.89 -6.04
N GLN A 102 -15.25 2.56 -6.11
CA GLN A 102 -16.47 1.80 -5.86
C GLN A 102 -16.94 1.90 -4.40
N SER A 103 -16.01 1.95 -3.44
CA SER A 103 -16.36 2.19 -2.03
C SER A 103 -17.00 3.56 -1.84
N PHE A 104 -16.43 4.60 -2.45
CA PHE A 104 -16.96 5.96 -2.38
C PHE A 104 -18.36 6.03 -2.99
N TYR A 105 -18.55 5.44 -4.17
CA TYR A 105 -19.85 5.33 -4.81
C TYR A 105 -20.88 4.60 -3.92
N GLU A 106 -20.55 3.41 -3.42
CA GLU A 106 -21.50 2.62 -2.61
C GLU A 106 -21.89 3.32 -1.30
N ASP A 107 -20.96 4.04 -0.67
CA ASP A 107 -21.18 4.74 0.59
C ASP A 107 -22.02 6.02 0.43
N LEU A 108 -21.91 6.70 -0.72
CA LEU A 108 -22.41 8.07 -0.86
C LEU A 108 -23.39 8.30 -2.02
N LYS A 109 -23.64 7.33 -2.91
CA LYS A 109 -24.54 7.49 -4.07
C LYS A 109 -25.94 8.01 -3.76
N GLU A 110 -26.43 7.84 -2.53
CA GLU A 110 -27.76 8.31 -2.10
C GLU A 110 -27.72 9.73 -1.49
N THR A 111 -26.52 10.23 -1.16
CA THR A 111 -26.32 11.50 -0.41
C THR A 111 -25.44 12.52 -1.13
N ASP A 112 -24.66 12.08 -2.12
CA ASP A 112 -23.73 12.90 -2.89
C ASP A 112 -23.85 12.54 -4.37
N GLU A 113 -24.33 13.49 -5.19
CA GLU A 113 -24.47 13.30 -6.63
C GLU A 113 -23.11 13.08 -7.32
N GLU A 114 -22.01 13.64 -6.77
CA GLU A 114 -20.67 13.46 -7.33
C GLU A 114 -20.22 11.98 -7.22
N ALA A 115 -20.73 11.24 -6.23
CA ALA A 115 -20.43 9.83 -6.04
C ALA A 115 -20.80 8.96 -7.25
N LEU A 116 -21.81 9.37 -8.04
CA LEU A 116 -22.21 8.66 -9.25
C LEU A 116 -21.07 8.57 -10.29
N ASN A 117 -20.14 9.52 -10.29
CA ASN A 117 -18.97 9.53 -11.20
C ASN A 117 -17.92 8.46 -10.83
N PHE A 118 -18.02 7.87 -9.63
CA PHE A 118 -17.09 6.87 -9.11
C PHE A 118 -17.65 5.44 -9.25
N ASN A 119 -18.82 5.27 -9.87
CA ASN A 119 -19.36 3.94 -10.14
C ASN A 119 -18.48 3.22 -11.18
N THR A 120 -17.79 2.18 -10.73
CA THR A 120 -16.89 1.36 -11.56
C THR A 120 -17.63 0.30 -12.39
N GLY A 121 -18.94 0.15 -12.20
CA GLY A 121 -19.79 -0.83 -12.90
C GLY A 121 -19.69 -2.27 -12.37
N ARG A 122 -18.96 -2.50 -11.27
CA ARG A 122 -18.84 -3.80 -10.57
C ARG A 122 -19.04 -3.60 -9.07
N SER A 123 -19.35 -4.66 -8.34
CA SER A 123 -19.48 -4.57 -6.87
C SER A 123 -18.11 -4.46 -6.19
N ILE A 124 -18.11 -3.96 -4.96
CA ILE A 124 -16.90 -3.90 -4.15
C ILE A 124 -16.27 -5.30 -3.90
N GLU A 125 -17.09 -6.34 -3.71
CA GLU A 125 -16.59 -7.71 -3.53
C GLU A 125 -15.86 -8.24 -4.76
N TYR A 126 -16.32 -7.87 -5.96
CA TYR A 126 -15.66 -8.25 -7.20
C TYR A 126 -14.24 -7.68 -7.23
N TRP A 127 -14.08 -6.37 -7.00
CA TRP A 127 -12.76 -5.74 -7.03
C TRP A 127 -11.84 -6.24 -5.93
N ILE A 128 -12.36 -6.49 -4.74
CA ILE A 128 -11.58 -7.07 -3.64
C ILE A 128 -11.08 -8.48 -3.98
N LYS A 129 -11.91 -9.31 -4.63
CA LYS A 129 -11.50 -10.64 -5.07
C LYS A 129 -10.40 -10.56 -6.14
N GLU A 130 -10.56 -9.71 -7.14
CA GLU A 130 -9.53 -9.47 -8.16
C GLU A 130 -8.23 -8.94 -7.55
N TYR A 131 -8.33 -8.05 -6.55
CA TYR A 131 -7.17 -7.50 -5.85
C TYR A 131 -6.40 -8.58 -5.08
N TRP A 132 -7.10 -9.47 -4.37
CA TRP A 132 -6.48 -10.66 -3.77
C TRP A 132 -5.80 -11.56 -4.81
N GLU A 133 -6.44 -11.79 -5.95
CA GLU A 133 -5.89 -12.63 -7.04
C GLU A 133 -4.67 -11.97 -7.73
N SER A 134 -4.55 -10.64 -7.67
CA SER A 134 -3.42 -9.90 -8.23
C SER A 134 -2.12 -9.98 -7.42
N MET A 135 -2.20 -10.51 -6.19
CA MET A 135 -1.10 -10.61 -5.24
C MET A 135 0.05 -11.46 -5.78
N VAL A 136 1.25 -10.88 -5.87
CA VAL A 136 2.48 -11.59 -6.22
C VAL A 136 3.63 -11.20 -5.29
N ALA A 137 4.60 -12.09 -5.12
CA ALA A 137 5.83 -11.73 -4.43
C ALA A 137 6.64 -10.70 -5.25
N LEU A 138 7.35 -9.79 -4.58
CA LEU A 138 8.16 -8.76 -5.26
C LEU A 138 9.17 -9.34 -6.25
N GLU A 139 9.81 -10.46 -5.92
CA GLU A 139 10.74 -11.14 -6.83
C GLU A 139 10.06 -11.61 -8.12
N GLN A 140 8.85 -12.16 -8.02
CA GLN A 140 8.06 -12.59 -9.17
C GLN A 140 7.59 -11.40 -10.01
N TYR A 141 7.26 -10.28 -9.35
CA TYR A 141 6.92 -9.04 -10.03
C TYR A 141 8.08 -8.56 -10.92
N PHE A 142 9.34 -8.64 -10.48
CA PHE A 142 10.47 -8.26 -11.32
C PHE A 142 10.66 -9.15 -12.56
N GLN A 143 10.26 -10.42 -12.49
CA GLN A 143 10.36 -11.35 -13.62
C GLN A 143 9.28 -11.13 -14.66
N LYS A 144 8.04 -10.88 -14.23
CA LYS A 144 6.87 -10.86 -15.12
C LYS A 144 6.28 -9.48 -15.37
N LYS A 145 6.49 -8.53 -14.46
CA LYS A 145 5.89 -7.18 -14.43
C LYS A 145 4.41 -7.19 -14.84
N PRO A 146 3.57 -7.95 -14.10
CA PRO A 146 2.19 -8.25 -14.52
C PRO A 146 1.27 -7.02 -14.65
N TYR A 147 1.61 -5.89 -14.04
CA TYR A 147 0.83 -4.66 -14.14
C TYR A 147 1.74 -3.42 -14.15
N PRO A 148 1.35 -2.34 -14.85
CA PRO A 148 2.18 -1.15 -15.03
C PRO A 148 2.21 -0.23 -13.80
N LYS A 149 1.17 -0.25 -12.97
CA LYS A 149 1.04 0.55 -11.75
C LYS A 149 1.01 -0.37 -10.52
N PRO A 150 2.18 -0.78 -10.00
CA PRO A 150 2.23 -1.64 -8.82
C PRO A 150 1.87 -0.85 -7.56
N GLU A 151 1.09 -1.47 -6.69
CA GLU A 151 1.02 -1.12 -5.26
C GLU A 151 1.93 -2.09 -4.51
N ILE A 152 2.92 -1.58 -3.76
CA ILE A 152 3.91 -2.42 -3.09
C ILE A 152 3.77 -2.23 -1.59
N LEU A 153 3.52 -3.34 -0.90
CA LEU A 153 3.24 -3.36 0.53
C LEU A 153 4.23 -4.29 1.24
N ILE A 154 4.81 -3.78 2.33
CA ILE A 154 5.63 -4.56 3.27
C ILE A 154 4.75 -4.95 4.45
N PHE A 155 4.66 -6.24 4.75
CA PHE A 155 3.91 -6.78 5.89
C PHE A 155 4.81 -7.10 7.09
N GLU A 156 5.83 -6.25 7.28
CA GLU A 156 6.83 -6.33 8.34
C GLU A 156 7.37 -4.94 8.65
N ASP A 157 7.70 -4.68 9.91
CA ASP A 157 8.25 -3.41 10.35
C ASP A 157 9.64 -3.19 9.75
N VAL A 158 9.89 -1.98 9.23
CA VAL A 158 11.20 -1.58 8.73
C VAL A 158 12.03 -1.08 9.90
N LEU A 159 13.10 -1.80 10.22
CA LEU A 159 13.97 -1.47 11.36
C LEU A 159 14.75 -0.17 11.10
N ASN A 160 14.86 0.68 12.11
CA ASN A 160 15.59 1.95 12.04
C ASN A 160 17.04 1.81 11.53
N GLN A 161 17.73 0.71 11.88
CA GLN A 161 19.13 0.46 11.55
C GLN A 161 19.42 0.40 10.04
N ILE A 162 18.41 0.10 9.22
CA ILE A 162 18.56 -0.03 7.77
C ILE A 162 18.06 1.19 7.00
N ILE A 163 17.44 2.15 7.68
CA ILE A 163 16.82 3.32 7.07
C ILE A 163 17.85 4.43 6.88
N ARG A 164 17.82 5.04 5.70
CA ARG A 164 18.56 6.25 5.36
C ARG A 164 17.60 7.26 4.75
N VAL A 165 18.08 8.49 4.61
CA VAL A 165 17.41 9.54 3.85
C VAL A 165 18.08 9.63 2.48
N CYS A 166 17.27 9.60 1.42
CA CYS A 166 17.68 9.77 0.04
C CYS A 166 17.02 11.02 -0.54
N GLU A 167 17.78 11.78 -1.32
CA GLU A 167 17.34 12.98 -2.06
C GLU A 167 17.49 12.72 -3.56
#